data_AF-A0AAU3DS95-F1
#
_entry.id   AF-A0AAU3DS95-F1
#
_cell.length_a   1.000
_cell.length_b   1.000
_cell.length_c   1.000
_cell.angle_alpha   90.00
_cell.angle_beta   90.00
_cell.angle_gamma   90.00
#
_symmetry.space_group_name_H-M   'P 1'
#
loop_
_entity.id
_entity.type
_entity.pdbx_description
1 polymer ?
#
loop_
_entity_poly.entity_id
_entity_poly.type
_entity_poly.pdbx_seq_one_letter_code
_entity_poly.pdbx_strand_id
1 'polypeptide(L)'
;MIAPELVPIVSAGIGAGAALGGVLLKMLYDGRIERRKQRRDEAALFLPERREAYERFLELHRQQVGRNERLRKVGLTIRDGGTTPTDEEIAAFPSPVMGDLVAALDAIRRLVHSYEVVRVGEQMIRLHADMAAAQRRMLDAVTADGGRRDLSAEDKQTDDILWFVLTNILRDRMLEFTYAYRVDLGIGDPKGGPKKYPTEPRPWPLEHSEHILRAHILPSHLTTKDEGTRRGKPQPSTKPHSTDER
;
A
#
# COMPACT_ATOMS: atom_id res chain seq x y z
N MET A 1 58.39 -31.24 -21.09
CA MET A 1 59.50 -30.76 -20.25
C MET A 1 59.74 -29.31 -20.62
N ILE A 2 59.57 -28.37 -19.68
CA ILE A 2 59.86 -26.94 -19.91
C ILE A 2 61.37 -26.78 -19.70
N ALA A 3 62.06 -26.11 -20.64
CA ALA A 3 63.50 -25.90 -20.53
C ALA A 3 63.84 -25.16 -19.21
N PRO A 4 64.88 -25.57 -18.46
CA PRO A 4 65.21 -25.01 -17.14
C PRO A 4 65.48 -23.49 -17.18
N GLU A 5 65.83 -22.95 -18.35
CA GLU A 5 66.08 -21.52 -18.57
C GLU A 5 64.79 -20.68 -18.70
N LEU A 6 63.62 -21.29 -18.94
CA LEU A 6 62.33 -20.59 -19.04
C LEU A 6 61.61 -20.43 -17.69
N VAL A 7 62.02 -21.19 -16.67
CA VAL A 7 61.42 -21.17 -15.32
C VAL A 7 61.50 -19.79 -14.63
N PRO A 8 62.60 -19.01 -14.73
CA PRO A 8 62.68 -17.66 -14.15
C PRO A 8 61.74 -16.67 -14.85
N ILE A 9 61.56 -16.81 -16.18
CA ILE A 9 60.72 -15.91 -16.98
C ILE A 9 59.24 -16.18 -16.72
N VAL A 10 58.85 -17.45 -16.64
CA VAL A 10 57.47 -17.85 -16.31
C VAL A 10 57.12 -17.48 -14.87
N SER A 11 58.03 -17.65 -13.91
CA SER A 11 57.79 -17.26 -12.51
C SER A 11 57.74 -15.74 -12.32
N ALA A 12 58.60 -14.97 -13.03
CA ALA A 12 58.52 -13.51 -13.06
C ALA A 12 57.21 -13.01 -13.71
N GLY A 13 56.74 -13.66 -14.78
CA GLY A 13 55.46 -13.36 -15.42
C GLY A 13 54.25 -13.63 -14.51
N ILE A 14 54.27 -14.73 -13.75
CA ILE A 14 53.23 -15.06 -12.77
C ILE A 14 53.27 -14.06 -11.59
N GLY A 15 54.46 -13.69 -11.10
CA GLY A 15 54.63 -12.70 -10.05
C GLY A 15 54.16 -11.30 -10.45
N ALA A 16 54.50 -10.85 -11.66
CA ALA A 16 54.03 -9.58 -12.21
C ALA A 16 52.51 -9.57 -12.46
N GLY A 17 51.95 -10.68 -12.94
CA GLY A 17 50.50 -10.86 -13.12
C GLY A 17 49.73 -10.84 -11.80
N ALA A 18 50.25 -11.48 -10.75
CA ALA A 18 49.64 -11.47 -9.41
C ALA A 18 49.67 -10.07 -8.78
N ALA A 19 50.76 -9.31 -8.95
CA ALA A 19 50.87 -7.94 -8.47
C ALA A 19 49.87 -6.99 -9.17
N LEU A 20 49.76 -7.09 -10.50
CA LEU A 20 48.78 -6.31 -11.28
C LEU A 20 47.33 -6.68 -10.92
N GLY A 21 47.06 -7.98 -10.73
CA GLY A 21 45.74 -8.46 -10.31
C GLY A 21 45.33 -7.96 -8.93
N GLY A 22 46.26 -7.94 -7.97
CA GLY A 22 46.02 -7.42 -6.62
C GLY A 22 45.69 -5.91 -6.61
N VAL A 23 46.39 -5.11 -7.42
CA VAL A 23 46.13 -3.67 -7.53
C VAL A 23 44.77 -3.40 -8.16
N LEU A 24 44.41 -4.11 -9.24
CA LEU A 24 43.09 -4.00 -9.88
C LEU A 24 41.94 -4.39 -8.93
N LEU A 25 42.10 -5.48 -8.17
CA LEU A 25 41.11 -5.93 -7.20
C LEU A 25 40.91 -4.89 -6.09
N LYS A 26 42.00 -4.29 -5.62
CA LYS A 26 41.96 -3.22 -4.62
C LYS A 26 41.31 -1.95 -5.17
N MET A 27 41.65 -1.50 -6.37
CA MET A 27 41.02 -0.34 -7.00
C MET A 27 39.51 -0.54 -7.19
N LEU A 28 39.08 -1.75 -7.58
CA LEU A 28 37.66 -2.11 -7.67
C LEU A 28 36.97 -2.09 -6.30
N TYR A 29 37.64 -2.58 -5.26
CA TYR A 29 37.14 -2.58 -3.89
C TYR A 29 37.01 -1.15 -3.34
N ASP A 30 38.07 -0.35 -3.42
CA ASP A 30 38.13 1.03 -2.95
C ASP A 30 37.10 1.89 -3.69
N GLY A 31 36.98 1.75 -5.02
CA GLY A 31 35.94 2.42 -5.79
C GLY A 31 34.51 2.02 -5.40
N ARG A 32 34.28 0.78 -4.95
CA ARG A 32 32.98 0.34 -4.41
C ARG A 32 32.69 0.95 -3.05
N ILE A 33 33.70 1.03 -2.19
CA ILE A 33 33.58 1.64 -0.86
C ILE A 33 33.33 3.14 -1.00
N GLU A 34 34.04 3.82 -1.90
CA GLU A 34 33.91 5.24 -2.14
C GLU A 34 32.54 5.59 -2.71
N ARG A 35 32.04 4.82 -3.69
CA ARG A 35 30.65 4.96 -4.17
C ARG A 35 29.61 4.72 -3.07
N ARG A 36 29.86 3.77 -2.15
CA ARG A 36 28.96 3.55 -0.99
C ARG A 36 29.01 4.72 -0.01
N LYS A 37 30.18 5.31 0.21
CA LYS A 37 30.36 6.48 1.07
C LYS A 37 29.68 7.71 0.45
N GLN A 38 29.92 7.97 -0.83
CA GLN A 38 29.29 9.06 -1.57
C GLN A 38 27.77 8.97 -1.55
N ARG A 39 27.19 7.77 -1.77
CA ARG A 39 25.75 7.56 -1.62
C ARG A 39 25.23 7.79 -0.20
N ARG A 40 26.01 7.43 0.83
CA ARG A 40 25.63 7.68 2.23
C ARG A 40 25.68 9.18 2.55
N ASP A 41 26.67 9.89 2.03
CA ASP A 41 26.84 11.32 2.24
C ASP A 41 25.72 12.10 1.53
N GLU A 42 25.37 11.71 0.29
CA GLU A 42 24.19 12.22 -0.43
C GLU A 42 22.87 11.87 0.30
N ALA A 43 22.74 10.65 0.83
CA ALA A 43 21.56 10.24 1.60
C ALA A 43 21.41 11.01 2.92
N ALA A 44 22.52 11.38 3.56
CA ALA A 44 22.54 12.16 4.79
C ALA A 44 22.09 13.60 4.54
N LEU A 45 22.35 14.13 3.33
CA LEU A 45 21.94 15.47 2.93
C LEU A 45 20.43 15.67 3.00
N PHE A 46 19.64 14.66 2.61
CA PHE A 46 18.17 14.71 2.58
C PHE A 46 17.48 14.13 3.83
N LEU A 47 18.23 13.88 4.90
CA LEU A 47 17.68 13.28 6.11
C LEU A 47 16.63 14.17 6.80
N PRO A 48 16.85 15.50 6.96
CA PRO A 48 15.84 16.40 7.52
C PRO A 48 14.56 16.44 6.70
N GLU A 49 14.66 16.59 5.38
CA GLU A 49 13.51 16.69 4.47
C GLU A 49 12.71 15.38 4.44
N ARG A 50 13.41 14.23 4.44
CA ARG A 50 12.75 12.93 4.57
C ARG A 50 11.95 12.84 5.86
N ARG A 51 12.59 13.19 6.99
CA ARG A 51 11.95 13.15 8.30
C ARG A 51 10.69 14.02 8.33
N GLU A 52 10.79 15.24 7.83
CA GLU A 52 9.66 16.16 7.74
C GLU A 52 8.52 15.59 6.89
N ALA A 53 8.84 15.02 5.71
CA ALA A 53 7.84 14.39 4.84
C ALA A 53 7.11 13.22 5.54
N TYR A 54 7.84 12.39 6.28
CA TYR A 54 7.25 11.28 7.05
C TYR A 54 6.38 11.77 8.20
N GLU A 55 6.84 12.75 8.97
CA GLU A 55 6.07 13.34 10.08
C GLU A 55 4.80 14.03 9.55
N ARG A 56 4.90 14.75 8.43
CA ARG A 56 3.76 15.37 7.75
C ARG A 56 2.73 14.34 7.30
N PHE A 57 3.17 13.25 6.68
CA PHE A 57 2.27 12.16 6.26
C PHE A 57 1.54 11.54 7.47
N LEU A 58 2.27 11.25 8.56
CA LEU A 58 1.67 10.70 9.78
C LEU A 58 0.66 11.65 10.42
N GLU A 59 0.94 12.95 10.40
CA GLU A 59 0.03 13.96 10.94
C GLU A 59 -1.27 14.03 10.12
N LEU A 60 -1.15 14.10 8.79
CA LEU A 60 -2.32 14.06 7.89
C LEU A 60 -3.11 12.76 8.03
N HIS A 61 -2.43 11.63 8.22
CA HIS A 61 -3.07 10.35 8.49
C HIS A 61 -3.92 10.40 9.78
N ARG A 62 -3.38 10.93 10.89
CA ARG A 62 -4.15 11.09 12.14
C ARG A 62 -5.37 11.98 11.96
N GLN A 63 -5.23 13.07 11.23
CA GLN A 63 -6.35 13.96 10.90
C GLN A 63 -7.43 13.22 10.10
N GLN A 64 -7.03 12.43 9.10
CA GLN A 64 -7.96 11.61 8.32
C GLN A 64 -8.64 10.52 9.16
N VAL A 65 -7.91 9.87 10.09
CA VAL A 65 -8.50 8.92 11.04
C VAL A 65 -9.57 9.59 11.89
N GLY A 66 -9.25 10.74 12.51
CA GLY A 66 -10.20 11.49 13.33
C GLY A 66 -11.43 11.94 12.54
N ARG A 67 -11.25 12.34 11.27
CA ARG A 67 -12.36 12.66 10.37
C ARG A 67 -13.22 11.43 10.06
N ASN A 68 -12.61 10.30 9.73
CA ASN A 68 -13.31 9.05 9.45
C ASN A 68 -14.12 8.56 10.66
N GLU A 69 -13.57 8.68 11.87
CA GLU A 69 -14.27 8.37 13.12
C GLU A 69 -15.49 9.28 13.36
N ARG A 70 -15.36 10.58 13.11
CA ARG A 70 -16.50 11.51 13.20
C ARG A 70 -17.57 11.18 12.17
N LEU A 71 -17.18 10.88 10.93
CA LEU A 71 -18.11 10.45 9.88
C LEU A 71 -18.82 9.16 10.27
N ARG A 72 -18.10 8.22 10.89
CA ARG A 72 -18.70 6.97 11.38
C ARG A 72 -19.75 7.26 12.44
N LYS A 73 -19.45 8.12 13.42
CA LYS A 73 -20.42 8.48 14.48
C LYS A 73 -21.71 9.07 13.90
N VAL A 74 -21.58 10.03 12.99
CA VAL A 74 -22.73 10.60 12.26
C VAL A 74 -23.50 9.51 11.51
N GLY A 75 -22.78 8.67 10.78
CA GLY A 75 -23.40 7.58 10.01
C GLY A 75 -24.13 6.57 10.89
N LEU A 76 -23.60 6.24 12.07
CA LEU A 76 -24.26 5.38 13.05
C LEU A 76 -25.54 6.03 13.60
N THR A 77 -25.51 7.32 13.94
CA THR A 77 -26.72 8.06 14.32
C THR A 77 -27.79 8.00 13.22
N ILE A 78 -27.39 8.15 11.96
CA ILE A 78 -28.30 8.04 10.81
C ILE A 78 -28.79 6.59 10.63
N ARG A 79 -27.93 5.60 10.82
CA ARG A 79 -28.30 4.19 10.74
C ARG A 79 -29.33 3.78 11.80
N ASP A 80 -29.26 4.39 12.98
CA ASP A 80 -30.06 4.00 14.15
C ASP A 80 -31.26 4.92 14.41
N GLY A 81 -31.77 5.62 13.38
CA GLY A 81 -33.01 6.39 13.52
C GLY A 81 -32.84 7.83 14.06
N GLY A 82 -31.64 8.25 14.45
CA GLY A 82 -31.35 9.60 14.97
C GLY A 82 -31.45 10.74 13.95
N THR A 83 -31.26 12.00 14.36
CA THR A 83 -31.38 13.14 13.44
C THR A 83 -30.19 13.24 12.48
N THR A 84 -30.46 13.70 11.26
CA THR A 84 -29.42 14.12 10.30
C THR A 84 -28.68 15.34 10.86
N PRO A 85 -27.35 15.48 10.62
CA PRO A 85 -26.62 16.66 11.07
C PRO A 85 -27.22 17.97 10.55
N THR A 86 -27.16 19.01 11.36
CA THR A 86 -27.56 20.36 10.96
C THR A 86 -26.54 20.99 10.00
N ASP A 87 -26.93 22.04 9.28
CA ASP A 87 -26.00 22.77 8.40
C ASP A 87 -24.81 23.36 9.18
N GLU A 88 -25.01 23.77 10.43
CA GLU A 88 -23.96 24.24 11.32
C GLU A 88 -22.98 23.11 11.69
N GLU A 89 -23.48 21.91 11.98
CA GLU A 89 -22.65 20.73 12.25
C GLU A 89 -21.86 20.28 11.01
N ILE A 90 -22.46 20.41 9.83
CA ILE A 90 -21.79 20.14 8.55
C ILE A 90 -20.71 21.19 8.28
N ALA A 91 -20.98 22.47 8.53
CA ALA A 91 -20.01 23.55 8.36
C ALA A 91 -18.83 23.44 9.34
N ALA A 92 -19.07 22.94 10.56
CA ALA A 92 -18.03 22.68 11.56
C ALA A 92 -17.26 21.37 11.32
N PHE A 93 -17.62 20.60 10.29
CA PHE A 93 -16.99 19.31 10.02
C PHE A 93 -15.54 19.47 9.56
N PRO A 94 -14.60 18.61 10.00
CA PRO A 94 -13.21 18.72 9.57
C PRO A 94 -13.05 18.65 8.06
N SER A 95 -12.25 19.59 7.52
CA SER A 95 -11.89 19.61 6.11
C SER A 95 -11.29 18.28 5.65
N PRO A 96 -11.58 17.83 4.42
CA PRO A 96 -10.98 16.63 3.87
C PRO A 96 -9.48 16.84 3.63
N VAL A 97 -8.64 15.92 4.15
CA VAL A 97 -7.17 16.00 4.04
C VAL A 97 -6.58 14.93 3.10
N MET A 98 -7.44 14.16 2.43
CA MET A 98 -7.01 13.04 1.59
C MET A 98 -6.11 13.48 0.41
N GLY A 99 -6.39 14.64 -0.19
CA GLY A 99 -5.55 15.22 -1.24
C GLY A 99 -4.14 15.56 -0.73
N ASP A 100 -4.06 16.20 0.44
CA ASP A 100 -2.79 16.51 1.09
C ASP A 100 -2.03 15.25 1.50
N LEU A 101 -2.73 14.21 1.95
CA LEU A 101 -2.13 12.92 2.32
C LEU A 101 -1.47 12.24 1.12
N VAL A 102 -2.13 12.27 -0.05
CA VAL A 102 -1.58 11.76 -1.32
C VAL A 102 -0.37 12.58 -1.74
N ALA A 103 -0.45 13.92 -1.66
CA ALA A 103 0.68 14.80 -1.98
C ALA A 103 1.88 14.56 -1.05
N ALA A 104 1.65 14.32 0.24
CA ALA A 104 2.69 13.96 1.19
C ALA A 104 3.34 12.60 0.86
N LEU A 105 2.55 11.61 0.42
CA LEU A 105 3.11 10.35 -0.07
C LEU A 105 3.95 10.53 -1.35
N ASP A 106 3.54 11.41 -2.26
CA ASP A 106 4.32 11.75 -3.45
C ASP A 106 5.64 12.43 -3.10
N ALA A 107 5.66 13.29 -2.07
CA ALA A 107 6.89 13.85 -1.53
C ALA A 107 7.80 12.74 -0.97
N ILE A 108 7.25 11.80 -0.19
CA ILE A 108 7.98 10.64 0.31
C ILE A 108 8.59 9.82 -0.84
N ARG A 109 7.82 9.52 -1.90
CA ARG A 109 8.29 8.75 -3.07
C ARG A 109 9.54 9.35 -3.71
N ARG A 110 9.69 10.67 -3.68
CA ARG A 110 10.83 11.39 -4.27
C ARG A 110 12.07 11.34 -3.38
N LEU A 111 11.90 11.18 -2.07
CA LEU A 111 12.97 11.35 -1.08
C LEU A 111 13.47 10.01 -0.49
N VAL A 112 12.58 9.03 -0.39
CA VAL A 112 12.80 7.75 0.30
C VAL A 112 13.92 6.90 -0.30
N HIS A 113 14.61 6.12 0.53
CA HIS A 113 15.61 5.14 0.10
C HIS A 113 15.06 3.72 0.02
N SER A 114 14.06 3.39 0.84
CA SER A 114 13.37 2.09 0.89
C SER A 114 11.96 2.14 0.31
N TYR A 115 11.69 1.32 -0.69
CA TYR A 115 10.34 1.18 -1.26
C TYR A 115 9.28 0.75 -0.22
N GLU A 116 9.70 0.14 0.89
CA GLU A 116 8.78 -0.36 1.91
C GLU A 116 7.92 0.75 2.53
N VAL A 117 8.48 1.94 2.77
CA VAL A 117 7.71 3.07 3.33
C VAL A 117 6.62 3.51 2.36
N VAL A 118 6.93 3.57 1.07
CA VAL A 118 5.97 3.91 0.02
C VAL A 118 4.87 2.86 -0.07
N ARG A 119 5.25 1.59 -0.12
CA ARG A 119 4.30 0.47 -0.21
C ARG A 119 3.27 0.52 0.92
N VAL A 120 3.73 0.67 2.17
CA VAL A 120 2.84 0.73 3.33
C VAL A 120 2.01 2.03 3.31
N GLY A 121 2.60 3.16 2.92
CA GLY A 121 1.86 4.43 2.77
C GLY A 121 0.73 4.35 1.74
N GLU A 122 0.96 3.70 0.59
CA GLU A 122 -0.07 3.44 -0.41
C GLU A 122 -1.21 2.56 0.15
N GLN A 123 -0.87 1.55 0.94
CA GLN A 123 -1.85 0.68 1.58
C GLN A 123 -2.71 1.44 2.59
N MET A 124 -2.12 2.32 3.40
CA MET A 124 -2.87 3.19 4.32
C MET A 124 -3.84 4.11 3.58
N ILE A 125 -3.41 4.74 2.47
CA ILE A 125 -4.25 5.57 1.60
C ILE A 125 -5.43 4.76 1.04
N ARG A 126 -5.16 3.54 0.53
CA ARG A 126 -6.21 2.66 0.01
C ARG A 126 -7.21 2.28 1.09
N LEU A 127 -6.76 1.96 2.30
CA LEU A 127 -7.62 1.65 3.42
C LEU A 127 -8.54 2.82 3.81
N HIS A 128 -8.07 4.07 3.72
CA HIS A 128 -8.95 5.23 3.92
C HIS A 128 -10.06 5.32 2.86
N ALA A 129 -9.73 5.01 1.60
CA ALA A 129 -10.74 4.95 0.53
C ALA A 129 -11.74 3.79 0.76
N ASP A 130 -11.24 2.63 1.18
CA ASP A 130 -12.06 1.45 1.52
C ASP A 130 -13.01 1.77 2.68
N MET A 131 -12.54 2.48 3.72
CA MET A 131 -13.38 2.95 4.83
C MET A 131 -14.46 3.93 4.38
N ALA A 132 -14.12 4.87 3.49
CA ALA A 132 -15.09 5.82 2.95
C ALA A 132 -16.16 5.11 2.10
N ALA A 133 -15.76 4.13 1.29
CA ALA A 133 -16.68 3.31 0.51
C ALA A 133 -17.58 2.43 1.41
N ALA A 134 -17.04 1.86 2.49
CA ALA A 134 -17.84 1.12 3.47
C ALA A 134 -18.90 2.01 4.14
N GLN A 135 -18.51 3.22 4.56
CA GLN A 135 -19.45 4.20 5.12
C GLN A 135 -20.53 4.59 4.11
N ARG A 136 -20.14 4.81 2.86
CA ARG A 136 -21.08 5.16 1.79
C ARG A 136 -22.08 4.03 1.57
N ARG A 137 -21.62 2.79 1.45
CA ARG A 137 -22.46 1.60 1.31
C ARG A 137 -23.48 1.49 2.46
N MET A 138 -23.04 1.69 3.69
CA MET A 138 -23.93 1.69 4.86
C MET A 138 -25.02 2.77 4.73
N LEU A 139 -24.65 4.01 4.39
CA LEU A 139 -25.61 5.10 4.22
C LEU A 139 -26.57 4.86 3.04
N ASP A 140 -26.08 4.34 1.92
CA ASP A 140 -26.92 3.99 0.77
C ASP A 140 -27.93 2.90 1.15
N ALA A 141 -27.54 1.92 1.97
CA ALA A 141 -28.45 0.88 2.45
C ALA A 141 -29.55 1.43 3.38
N VAL A 142 -29.27 2.48 4.16
CA VAL A 142 -30.24 3.15 5.04
C VAL A 142 -31.15 4.11 4.27
N THR A 143 -30.68 4.67 3.16
CA THR A 143 -31.36 5.75 2.42
C THR A 143 -31.93 5.32 1.06
N ALA A 144 -31.76 4.05 0.69
CA ALA A 144 -32.34 3.47 -0.52
C ALA A 144 -33.87 3.68 -0.53
N ASP A 145 -34.40 4.04 -1.70
CA ASP A 145 -35.82 4.32 -1.98
C ASP A 145 -36.40 5.63 -1.44
N GLY A 146 -35.55 6.61 -1.06
CA GLY A 146 -36.00 7.97 -0.71
C GLY A 146 -36.65 8.10 0.67
N GLY A 147 -36.64 7.01 1.44
CA GLY A 147 -37.05 6.96 2.85
C GLY A 147 -35.99 6.28 3.71
N ARG A 148 -36.07 6.49 5.02
CA ARG A 148 -35.17 5.84 5.98
C ARG A 148 -35.61 4.40 6.19
N ARG A 149 -34.78 3.45 5.77
CA ARG A 149 -35.03 2.01 5.97
C ARG A 149 -34.33 1.53 7.24
N ASP A 150 -35.06 0.79 8.06
CA ASP A 150 -34.44 0.05 9.17
C ASP A 150 -33.64 -1.13 8.61
N LEU A 151 -32.32 -1.09 8.82
CA LEU A 151 -31.45 -2.22 8.49
C LEU A 151 -31.76 -3.42 9.38
N SER A 152 -31.63 -4.63 8.81
CA SER A 152 -31.69 -5.85 9.60
C SER A 152 -30.56 -5.90 10.63
N ALA A 153 -30.75 -6.67 11.72
CA ALA A 153 -29.71 -6.87 12.73
C ALA A 153 -28.41 -7.45 12.13
N GLU A 154 -28.55 -8.34 11.14
CA GLU A 154 -27.44 -8.96 10.43
C GLU A 154 -26.64 -7.94 9.59
N ASP A 155 -27.34 -7.02 8.89
CA ASP A 155 -26.69 -5.97 8.11
C ASP A 155 -25.91 -5.00 9.00
N LYS A 156 -26.50 -4.60 10.14
CA LYS A 156 -25.83 -3.75 11.14
C LYS A 156 -24.58 -4.44 11.70
N GLN A 157 -24.70 -5.71 12.07
CA GLN A 157 -23.58 -6.50 12.58
C GLN A 157 -22.46 -6.63 11.54
N THR A 158 -22.80 -6.88 10.27
CA THR A 158 -21.84 -7.01 9.17
C THR A 158 -21.06 -5.70 8.98
N ASP A 159 -21.74 -4.57 9.00
CA ASP A 159 -21.14 -3.24 8.91
C ASP A 159 -20.22 -2.93 10.10
N ASP A 160 -20.63 -3.29 11.33
CA ASP A 160 -19.80 -3.11 12.52
C ASP A 160 -18.53 -3.98 12.49
N ILE A 161 -18.65 -5.24 12.05
CA ILE A 161 -17.50 -6.14 11.85
C ILE A 161 -16.56 -5.57 10.79
N LEU A 162 -17.10 -5.13 9.65
CA LEU A 162 -16.32 -4.55 8.57
C LEU A 162 -15.52 -3.32 9.04
N TRP A 163 -16.17 -2.41 9.76
CA TRP A 163 -15.53 -1.24 10.32
C TRP A 163 -14.42 -1.60 11.32
N PHE A 164 -14.70 -2.57 12.21
CA PHE A 164 -13.73 -3.08 13.18
C PHE A 164 -12.49 -3.64 12.47
N VAL A 165 -12.68 -4.48 11.45
CA VAL A 165 -11.56 -5.10 10.72
C VAL A 165 -10.73 -4.03 10.00
N LEU A 166 -11.36 -3.10 9.27
CA LEU A 166 -10.65 -2.03 8.56
C LEU A 166 -9.83 -1.16 9.52
N THR A 167 -10.39 -0.81 10.68
CA THR A 167 -9.70 0.01 11.69
C THR A 167 -8.47 -0.71 12.27
N ASN A 168 -8.57 -2.02 12.52
CA ASN A 168 -7.45 -2.80 13.02
C ASN A 168 -6.34 -2.97 11.96
N ILE A 169 -6.70 -3.24 10.71
CA ILE A 169 -5.71 -3.32 9.63
C ILE A 169 -5.01 -1.96 9.46
N LEU A 170 -5.75 -0.85 9.52
CA LEU A 170 -5.15 0.48 9.42
C LEU A 170 -4.17 0.76 10.56
N ARG A 171 -4.51 0.37 11.81
CA ARG A 171 -3.61 0.49 12.97
C ARG A 171 -2.33 -0.32 12.75
N ASP A 172 -2.45 -1.52 12.24
CA ASP A 172 -1.31 -2.38 11.92
C ASP A 172 -0.42 -1.77 10.83
N ARG A 173 -1.02 -1.24 9.76
CA ARG A 173 -0.27 -0.54 8.70
C ARG A 173 0.44 0.71 9.21
N MET A 174 -0.14 1.43 10.18
CA MET A 174 0.54 2.57 10.81
C MET A 174 1.80 2.13 11.58
N LEU A 175 1.76 0.98 12.25
CA LEU A 175 2.94 0.42 12.93
C LEU A 175 4.01 -0.03 11.92
N GLU A 176 3.59 -0.70 10.84
CA GLU A 176 4.47 -1.07 9.72
C GLU A 176 5.14 0.16 9.10
N PHE A 177 4.38 1.22 8.86
CA PHE A 177 4.88 2.46 8.29
C PHE A 177 5.92 3.08 9.22
N THR A 178 5.60 3.18 10.52
CA THR A 178 6.50 3.75 11.54
C THR A 178 7.81 2.96 11.63
N TYR A 179 7.73 1.63 11.55
CA TYR A 179 8.91 0.78 11.52
C TYR A 179 9.74 1.04 10.25
N ALA A 180 9.13 0.97 9.07
CA ALA A 180 9.81 1.18 7.79
C ALA A 180 10.46 2.57 7.71
N TYR A 181 9.76 3.61 8.19
CA TYR A 181 10.23 4.98 8.31
C TYR A 181 11.51 5.09 9.15
N ARG A 182 11.55 4.46 10.33
CA ARG A 182 12.71 4.51 11.23
C ARG A 182 13.92 3.79 10.65
N VAL A 183 13.69 2.68 9.96
CA VAL A 183 14.73 1.94 9.24
C VAL A 183 15.28 2.80 8.10
N ASP A 184 14.41 3.47 7.31
CA ASP A 184 14.82 4.35 6.21
C ASP A 184 15.68 5.53 6.68
N LEU A 185 15.35 6.11 7.85
CA LEU A 185 16.14 7.17 8.46
C LEU A 185 17.43 6.70 9.17
N GLY A 186 17.67 5.39 9.28
CA GLY A 186 18.83 4.86 10.01
C GLY A 186 18.77 5.09 11.52
N ILE A 187 17.59 5.40 12.07
CA ILE A 187 17.37 5.56 13.53
C ILE A 187 17.40 4.19 14.24
N GLY A 188 17.27 3.11 13.46
CA GLY A 188 17.19 1.74 13.95
C GLY A 188 15.81 1.41 14.51
N ASP A 189 15.68 0.20 15.06
CA ASP A 189 14.42 -0.29 15.59
C ASP A 189 13.86 0.64 16.69
N PRO A 190 12.53 0.73 16.85
CA PRO A 190 11.94 1.44 17.99
C PRO A 190 12.48 0.88 19.32
N LYS A 191 12.86 1.76 20.26
CA LYS A 191 13.33 1.34 21.59
C LYS A 191 12.25 0.52 22.28
N GLY A 192 12.56 -0.73 22.64
CA GLY A 192 11.60 -1.67 23.25
C GLY A 192 10.62 -2.31 22.26
N GLY A 193 10.73 -2.01 20.97
CA GLY A 193 9.93 -2.64 19.92
C GLY A 193 10.63 -3.84 19.29
N PRO A 194 9.90 -4.62 18.47
CA PRO A 194 10.44 -5.80 17.80
C PRO A 194 11.49 -5.41 16.76
N LYS A 195 12.56 -6.22 16.65
CA LYS A 195 13.66 -6.02 15.68
C LYS A 195 13.25 -6.21 14.21
N LYS A 196 12.07 -6.78 14.00
CA LYS A 196 11.45 -7.00 12.70
C LYS A 196 9.95 -6.85 12.88
N TYR A 197 9.31 -6.11 11.99
CA TYR A 197 7.87 -6.02 11.96
C TYR A 197 7.34 -6.69 10.67
N PRO A 198 6.26 -7.48 10.73
CA PRO A 198 5.54 -7.92 11.94
C PRO A 198 6.36 -8.90 12.82
N THR A 199 6.14 -8.86 14.14
CA THR A 199 6.86 -9.67 15.14
C THR A 199 6.58 -11.16 15.00
N GLU A 200 5.33 -11.50 14.70
CA GLU A 200 4.89 -12.86 14.40
C GLU A 200 4.46 -12.92 12.93
N PRO A 201 4.79 -14.01 12.21
CA PRO A 201 4.23 -14.24 10.90
C PRO A 201 2.71 -14.33 11.05
N ARG A 202 2.01 -13.38 10.43
CA ARG A 202 0.54 -13.36 10.46
C ARG A 202 0.03 -14.68 9.89
N PRO A 203 -1.05 -15.26 10.45
CA PRO A 203 -1.64 -16.50 9.93
C PRO A 203 -2.09 -16.35 8.47
N TRP A 204 -2.36 -15.12 8.04
CA TRP A 204 -2.74 -14.77 6.67
C TRP A 204 -1.99 -13.50 6.23
N PRO A 205 -1.53 -13.41 4.97
CA PRO A 205 -1.02 -12.17 4.42
C PRO A 205 -2.08 -11.06 4.48
N LEU A 206 -1.72 -9.86 4.93
CA LEU A 206 -2.66 -8.73 5.00
C LEU A 206 -3.26 -8.39 3.63
N GLU A 207 -2.49 -8.57 2.55
CA GLU A 207 -2.99 -8.34 1.19
C GLU A 207 -4.22 -9.21 0.87
N HIS A 208 -4.26 -10.44 1.39
CA HIS A 208 -5.39 -11.35 1.17
C HIS A 208 -6.63 -10.90 1.95
N SER A 209 -6.45 -10.53 3.22
CA SER A 209 -7.53 -9.97 4.04
C SER A 209 -8.09 -8.68 3.45
N GLU A 210 -7.21 -7.78 2.99
CA GLU A 210 -7.61 -6.54 2.30
C GLU A 210 -8.42 -6.84 1.03
N HIS A 211 -8.02 -7.85 0.25
CA HIS A 211 -8.74 -8.24 -0.96
C HIS A 211 -10.15 -8.74 -0.65
N ILE A 212 -10.32 -9.62 0.35
CA ILE A 212 -11.62 -10.13 0.79
C ILE A 212 -12.52 -8.97 1.23
N LEU A 213 -11.98 -8.03 2.02
CA LEU A 213 -12.75 -6.87 2.48
C LEU A 213 -13.21 -6.00 1.32
N ARG A 214 -12.35 -5.75 0.34
CA ARG A 214 -12.73 -4.96 -0.84
C ARG A 214 -13.81 -5.63 -1.68
N ALA A 215 -13.78 -6.96 -1.79
CA ALA A 215 -14.84 -7.71 -2.45
C ALA A 215 -16.21 -7.56 -1.74
N HIS A 216 -16.21 -7.22 -0.45
CA HIS A 216 -17.44 -6.91 0.28
C HIS A 216 -17.79 -5.42 0.26
N ILE A 217 -16.83 -4.51 0.10
CA ILE A 217 -17.09 -3.06 0.09
C ILE A 217 -17.57 -2.57 -1.29
N LEU A 218 -16.93 -3.05 -2.36
CA LEU A 218 -17.23 -2.61 -3.72
C LEU A 218 -18.43 -3.37 -4.28
N PRO A 219 -19.34 -2.70 -5.00
CA PRO A 219 -20.44 -3.38 -5.66
C PRO A 219 -19.91 -4.29 -6.78
N SER A 220 -20.49 -5.49 -6.89
CA SER A 220 -20.05 -6.59 -7.76
C SER A 220 -20.00 -6.27 -9.26
N HIS A 221 -20.60 -5.16 -9.72
CA HIS A 221 -20.53 -4.72 -11.11
C HIS A 221 -19.21 -4.00 -11.47
N LEU A 222 -18.40 -3.59 -10.47
CA LEU A 222 -17.07 -3.03 -10.69
C LEU A 222 -15.95 -4.07 -10.61
N THR A 223 -16.22 -5.25 -10.05
CA THR A 223 -15.28 -6.38 -9.97
C THR A 223 -15.37 -7.30 -11.18
N THR A 224 -16.46 -7.26 -11.95
CA THR A 224 -16.58 -7.96 -13.24
C THR A 224 -16.03 -7.12 -14.38
N LYS A 225 -14.71 -6.99 -14.46
CA LYS A 225 -14.01 -6.68 -15.71
C LYS A 225 -13.21 -7.92 -16.09
N ASP A 226 -13.50 -8.47 -17.27
CA ASP A 226 -12.78 -9.56 -17.97
C ASP A 226 -13.24 -11.03 -17.89
N GLU A 227 -14.55 -11.34 -17.85
CA GLU A 227 -15.01 -12.68 -18.28
C GLU A 227 -16.07 -12.68 -19.40
N GLY A 228 -16.39 -11.51 -19.97
CA GLY A 228 -17.54 -11.33 -20.86
C GLY A 228 -17.33 -11.48 -22.37
N THR A 229 -16.10 -11.69 -22.89
CA THR A 229 -15.87 -11.56 -24.37
C THR A 229 -15.19 -12.76 -25.04
N ARG A 230 -15.25 -13.97 -24.47
CA ARG A 230 -14.79 -15.18 -25.19
C ARG A 230 -15.69 -16.40 -24.99
N ARG A 231 -16.96 -16.31 -25.39
CA ARG A 231 -17.69 -17.48 -25.90
C ARG A 231 -18.63 -17.07 -27.02
N GLY A 232 -18.04 -16.79 -28.19
CA GLY A 232 -18.77 -16.92 -29.45
C GLY A 232 -19.13 -18.39 -29.64
N LYS A 233 -20.38 -18.76 -29.34
CA LYS A 233 -20.97 -19.98 -29.89
C LYS A 233 -21.33 -19.68 -31.35
N PRO A 234 -20.87 -20.48 -32.34
CA PRO A 234 -21.35 -20.32 -33.70
C PRO A 234 -22.83 -20.72 -33.76
N GLN A 235 -23.66 -19.83 -34.27
CA GLN A 235 -25.03 -20.15 -34.69
C GLN A 235 -24.97 -21.17 -35.85
N PRO A 236 -25.72 -22.27 -35.79
CA PRO A 236 -25.87 -23.15 -36.95
C PRO A 236 -26.73 -22.45 -38.00
N SER A 237 -26.19 -22.37 -39.22
CA SER A 237 -26.89 -21.82 -40.39
C SER A 237 -28.09 -22.69 -40.76
N THR A 238 -29.30 -22.17 -40.66
CA THR A 238 -30.47 -22.74 -41.32
C THR A 238 -30.47 -22.26 -42.78
N LYS A 239 -30.11 -23.16 -43.71
CA LYS A 239 -30.45 -23.00 -45.14
C LYS A 239 -31.94 -23.31 -45.36
N PRO A 240 -32.58 -22.67 -46.34
CA PRO A 240 -33.98 -22.91 -46.68
C PRO A 240 -34.08 -24.13 -47.62
N HIS A 241 -35.12 -24.95 -47.43
CA HIS A 241 -35.58 -25.85 -48.48
C HIS A 241 -37.07 -25.59 -48.71
N SER A 242 -37.34 -24.91 -49.82
CA SER A 242 -38.61 -24.98 -50.53
C SER A 242 -38.61 -26.21 -51.42
N THR A 243 -39.69 -26.96 -51.39
CA THR A 243 -40.31 -27.69 -52.51
C THR A 243 -41.59 -28.27 -51.90
N ASP A 244 -42.75 -27.66 -52.14
CA ASP A 244 -43.57 -27.82 -53.34
C ASP A 244 -43.91 -29.31 -53.56
N GLU A 245 -45.16 -29.69 -53.26
CA GLU A 245 -45.99 -30.54 -54.12
C GLU A 245 -47.39 -30.78 -53.51
N ARG A 246 -48.38 -30.21 -54.22
CA ARG A 246 -49.72 -30.72 -54.57
C ARG A 246 -50.73 -31.10 -53.50
#